data_AF-A0A973XDN5-F1
#
_entry.id   AF-A0A973XDN5-F1
#
_cell.length_a   1.000
_cell.length_b   1.000
_cell.length_c   1.000
_cell.angle_alpha   90.00
_cell.angle_beta   90.00
_cell.angle_gamma   90.00
#
_symmetry.space_group_name_H-M   'P 1'
#
loop_
_entity.id
_entity.type
_entity.pdbx_description
1 polymer ?
#
loop_
_entity_poly.entity_id
_entity_poly.type
_entity_poly.pdbx_seq_one_letter_code
_entity_poly.pdbx_strand_id
1 'polypeptide(L)'
;RLVRKIAQYFYPQRQTQVMNEGWAVFWHHKLLNTMYDDGLLSDGVMLEWLRSHTNVIYQPPVSHPAYSGINPYALGFAMYTDIQRICEAPTDEDRRWFPDMAGKPWLPMLDHAMRNYKDESFVGQFLSPKLMRDLRLFSIHDDAQQSELEVGAIHDEAGYAELRSALSLQYDLGTHEPNIQVWNVNLKGDRTLILRHTPYRNRPLGDSTLEVLKHTARLWGFGVRLESVNAAGDLVREWSVAGASS
;
A
#
# COMPACT_ATOMS: atom_id res chain seq x y z
N ARG A 1 20.11 -19.07 0.30
CA ARG A 1 19.90 -18.91 1.76
C ARG A 1 19.82 -17.44 2.19
N LEU A 2 20.68 -16.54 1.68
CA LEU A 2 20.66 -15.10 1.96
C LEU A 2 19.38 -14.41 1.45
N VAL A 3 19.03 -14.59 0.17
CA VAL A 3 17.84 -13.96 -0.46
C VAL A 3 16.54 -14.30 0.27
N ARG A 4 16.33 -15.57 0.64
CA ARG A 4 15.16 -15.99 1.43
C ARG A 4 15.10 -15.30 2.80
N LYS A 5 16.23 -15.20 3.51
CA LYS A 5 16.28 -14.54 4.82
C LYS A 5 16.00 -13.04 4.72
N ILE A 6 16.56 -12.39 3.70
CA ILE A 6 16.31 -10.98 3.38
C ILE A 6 14.83 -10.76 3.06
N ALA A 7 14.25 -11.57 2.17
CA ALA A 7 12.83 -11.49 1.84
C ALA A 7 11.93 -11.70 3.07
N GLN A 8 12.24 -12.69 3.91
CA GLN A 8 11.51 -12.92 5.16
C GLN A 8 11.63 -11.75 6.15
N TYR A 9 12.76 -11.05 6.18
CA TYR A 9 12.96 -9.87 7.01
C TYR A 9 12.16 -8.66 6.51
N PHE A 10 12.12 -8.43 5.20
CA PHE A 10 11.42 -7.28 4.61
C PHE A 10 9.92 -7.51 4.41
N TYR A 11 9.45 -8.75 4.45
CA TYR A 11 8.04 -9.07 4.22
C TYR A 11 7.08 -8.40 5.23
N PRO A 12 7.33 -8.41 6.55
CA PRO A 12 6.51 -7.67 7.51
C PRO A 12 6.58 -6.15 7.34
N GLN A 13 7.74 -5.62 6.94
CA GLN A 13 7.92 -4.17 6.73
C GLN A 13 7.03 -3.67 5.59
N ARG A 14 6.81 -4.48 4.56
CA ARG A 14 5.90 -4.15 3.44
C ARG A 14 4.43 -4.15 3.84
N GLN A 15 4.06 -4.80 4.95
CA GLN A 15 2.68 -4.81 5.46
C GLN A 15 2.35 -3.59 6.32
N THR A 16 3.36 -2.81 6.70
CA THR A 16 3.25 -1.74 7.70
C THR A 16 3.86 -0.44 7.20
N GLN A 17 4.02 -0.28 5.88
CA GLN A 17 4.69 0.87 5.29
C GLN A 17 3.94 2.16 5.60
N VAL A 18 2.63 2.24 5.32
CA VAL A 18 1.82 3.43 5.62
C VAL A 18 1.86 3.76 7.11
N MET A 19 1.70 2.74 7.95
CA MET A 19 1.74 2.92 9.40
C MET A 19 3.09 3.39 9.92
N ASN A 20 4.19 2.77 9.48
CA ASN A 20 5.53 3.10 9.95
C ASN A 20 5.96 4.49 9.48
N GLU A 21 5.78 4.78 8.20
CA GLU A 21 6.14 6.08 7.63
C GLU A 21 5.26 7.19 8.23
N GLY A 22 3.95 6.95 8.37
CA GLY A 22 3.02 7.86 9.04
C GLY A 22 3.38 8.10 10.51
N TRP A 23 3.76 7.06 11.24
CA TRP A 23 4.13 7.14 12.66
C TRP A 23 5.36 8.02 12.87
N ALA A 24 6.39 7.82 12.05
CA ALA A 24 7.60 8.64 12.10
C ALA A 24 7.28 10.11 11.80
N VAL A 25 6.51 10.39 10.74
CA VAL A 25 6.14 11.76 10.37
C VAL A 25 5.28 12.43 11.44
N PHE A 26 4.31 11.70 12.02
CA PHE A 26 3.46 12.20 13.08
C PHE A 26 4.28 12.63 14.30
N TRP A 27 5.18 11.77 14.79
CA TRP A 27 6.00 12.11 15.96
C TRP A 27 7.02 13.19 15.67
N HIS A 28 7.67 13.18 14.50
CA HIS A 28 8.56 14.28 14.12
C HIS A 28 7.80 15.61 14.09
N HIS A 29 6.60 15.64 13.52
CA HIS A 29 5.76 16.82 13.53
C HIS A 29 5.36 17.24 14.94
N LYS A 30 4.82 16.31 15.74
CA LYS A 30 4.34 16.59 17.10
C LYS A 30 5.47 17.11 18.00
N LEU A 31 6.59 16.39 18.05
CA LEU A 31 7.70 16.71 18.95
C LEU A 31 8.38 18.03 18.57
N LEU A 32 8.63 18.26 17.28
CA LEU A 32 9.30 19.49 16.85
C LEU A 32 8.42 20.73 17.04
N ASN A 33 7.11 20.63 16.80
CA ASN A 33 6.20 21.73 17.14
C ASN A 33 6.14 21.95 18.66
N THR A 34 6.02 20.89 19.48
CA THR A 34 6.04 21.04 20.95
C THR A 34 7.33 21.67 21.45
N MET A 35 8.49 21.25 20.94
CA MET A 35 9.77 21.86 21.33
C MET A 35 9.88 23.32 20.89
N TYR A 36 9.27 23.69 19.76
CA TYR A 36 9.19 25.08 19.33
C TYR A 36 8.28 25.90 20.25
N ASP A 37 7.09 25.39 20.58
CA ASP A 37 6.13 26.02 21.51
C ASP A 37 6.73 26.19 22.92
N ASP A 38 7.56 25.24 23.36
CA ASP A 38 8.30 25.30 24.63
C ASP A 38 9.52 26.25 24.58
N GLY A 39 9.80 26.87 23.42
CA GLY A 39 10.92 27.81 23.24
C GLY A 39 12.30 27.16 23.13
N LEU A 40 12.37 25.85 22.87
CA LEU A 40 13.61 25.07 22.75
C LEU A 40 14.22 25.10 21.35
N LEU A 41 13.45 25.54 20.33
CA LEU A 41 13.88 25.62 18.92
C LEU A 41 13.78 27.05 18.40
N SER A 42 14.67 27.42 17.48
CA SER A 42 14.65 28.72 16.81
C SER A 42 13.78 28.70 15.55
N ASP A 43 13.30 29.88 15.14
CA ASP A 43 12.54 30.06 13.90
C ASP A 43 13.27 29.53 12.66
N GLY A 44 14.60 29.67 12.62
CA GLY A 44 15.42 29.18 11.50
C GLY A 44 15.35 27.66 11.36
N VAL A 45 15.49 26.93 12.47
CA VAL A 45 15.34 25.47 12.49
C VAL A 45 13.91 25.07 12.10
N MET A 46 12.92 25.83 12.58
CA MET A 46 11.52 25.56 12.28
C MET A 46 11.20 25.70 10.78
N LEU A 47 11.72 26.73 10.13
CA LEU A 47 11.54 26.95 8.68
C LEU A 47 12.19 25.83 7.84
N GLU A 48 13.40 25.40 8.21
CA GLU A 48 14.08 24.28 7.54
C GLU A 48 13.29 22.97 7.70
N TRP A 49 12.82 22.70 8.92
CA TRP A 49 12.01 21.54 9.20
C TRP A 49 10.68 21.56 8.43
N LEU A 50 9.94 22.67 8.44
CA LEU A 50 8.67 22.80 7.72
C LEU A 50 8.84 22.53 6.23
N ARG A 51 9.93 23.03 5.63
CA ARG A 51 10.26 22.76 4.23
C ARG A 51 10.50 21.27 4.00
N SER A 52 11.29 20.63 4.85
CA SER A 52 11.58 19.19 4.77
C SER A 52 10.32 18.34 4.92
N HIS A 53 9.51 18.62 5.96
CA HIS A 53 8.26 17.93 6.23
C HIS A 53 7.30 18.03 5.05
N THR A 54 7.05 19.24 4.56
CA THR A 54 6.13 19.49 3.43
C THR A 54 6.54 18.71 2.18
N ASN A 55 7.84 18.62 1.90
CA ASN A 55 8.35 17.84 0.76
C ASN A 55 8.10 16.34 0.93
N VAL A 56 8.25 15.79 2.14
CA VAL A 56 8.05 14.37 2.44
C VAL A 56 6.57 13.99 2.30
N ILE A 57 5.65 14.83 2.79
CA ILE A 57 4.21 14.56 2.77
C ILE A 57 3.51 15.07 1.51
N TYR A 58 4.25 15.56 0.51
CA TYR A 58 3.64 16.06 -0.71
C TYR A 58 2.92 14.92 -1.46
N GLN A 59 1.62 15.09 -1.67
CA GLN A 59 0.80 14.21 -2.49
C GLN A 59 0.45 14.94 -3.80
N PRO A 60 1.03 14.55 -4.94
CA PRO A 60 0.62 15.10 -6.23
C PRO A 60 -0.86 14.74 -6.50
N PRO A 61 -1.63 15.64 -7.15
CA PRO A 61 -2.98 15.30 -7.60
C PRO A 61 -2.92 14.25 -8.70
N VAL A 62 -4.01 13.48 -8.87
CA VAL A 62 -4.09 12.37 -9.84
C VAL A 62 -3.77 12.80 -11.28
N SER A 63 -4.06 14.05 -11.64
CA SER A 63 -3.78 14.62 -12.96
C SER A 63 -2.31 15.01 -13.19
N HIS A 64 -1.45 14.92 -12.17
CA HIS A 64 -0.06 15.34 -12.25
C HIS A 64 0.82 14.21 -12.84
N PRO A 65 1.77 14.51 -13.75
CA PRO A 65 2.61 13.47 -14.38
C PRO A 65 3.45 12.64 -13.40
N ALA A 66 3.81 13.22 -12.26
CA ALA A 66 4.56 12.55 -11.19
C ALA A 66 3.69 11.74 -10.23
N TYR A 67 2.37 11.63 -10.46
CA TYR A 67 1.50 10.80 -9.64
C TYR A 67 1.79 9.31 -9.88
N SER A 68 2.16 8.60 -8.83
CA SER A 68 2.49 7.15 -8.87
C SER A 68 1.71 6.34 -7.83
N GLY A 69 0.62 6.91 -7.32
CA GLY A 69 -0.19 6.34 -6.23
C GLY A 69 -0.25 7.25 -5.01
N ILE A 70 -0.80 6.73 -3.94
CA ILE A 70 -0.92 7.43 -2.66
C ILE A 70 0.43 7.37 -1.94
N ASN A 71 0.95 8.54 -1.59
CA ASN A 71 2.15 8.71 -0.80
C ASN A 71 1.89 8.15 0.63
N PRO A 72 2.61 7.09 1.06
CA PRO A 72 2.39 6.47 2.36
C PRO A 72 2.67 7.43 3.53
N TYR A 73 3.63 8.35 3.37
CA TYR A 73 3.92 9.39 4.37
C TYR A 73 2.73 10.34 4.54
N ALA A 74 2.15 10.79 3.43
CA ALA A 74 1.02 11.70 3.42
C ALA A 74 -0.23 11.06 4.04
N LEU A 75 -0.59 9.85 3.58
CA LEU A 75 -1.76 9.14 4.08
C LEU A 75 -1.60 8.77 5.55
N GLY A 76 -0.47 8.17 5.92
CA GLY A 76 -0.22 7.74 7.29
C GLY A 76 -0.22 8.91 8.26
N PHE A 77 0.45 10.02 7.92
CA PHE A 77 0.44 11.24 8.74
C PHE A 77 -0.97 11.79 8.92
N ALA A 78 -1.74 11.88 7.83
CA ALA A 78 -3.11 12.39 7.88
C ALA A 78 -4.02 11.49 8.74
N MET A 79 -3.88 10.17 8.64
CA MET A 79 -4.62 9.22 9.46
C MET A 79 -4.29 9.34 10.95
N TYR A 80 -3.01 9.37 11.34
CA TYR A 80 -2.63 9.54 12.75
C TYR A 80 -3.10 10.88 13.32
N THR A 81 -2.98 11.95 12.54
CA THR A 81 -3.48 13.28 12.91
C THR A 81 -5.00 13.28 13.08
N ASP A 82 -5.72 12.60 12.20
CA ASP A 82 -7.17 12.50 12.26
C ASP A 82 -7.65 11.65 13.45
N ILE A 83 -6.96 10.55 13.79
CA ILE A 83 -7.24 9.79 15.01
C ILE A 83 -7.07 10.68 16.25
N GLN A 84 -5.97 11.46 16.33
CA GLN A 84 -5.77 12.40 17.42
C GLN A 84 -6.94 13.41 17.49
N ARG A 85 -7.33 13.99 16.36
CA ARG A 85 -8.45 14.93 16.27
C ARG A 85 -9.77 14.31 16.72
N ILE A 86 -10.09 13.08 16.30
CA ILE A 86 -11.32 12.37 16.69
C ILE A 86 -11.35 12.13 18.21
N CYS A 87 -10.21 11.81 18.79
CA CYS A 87 -10.07 11.64 20.23
C CYS A 87 -10.24 12.96 20.99
N GLU A 88 -9.64 14.06 20.52
CA GLU A 88 -9.63 15.35 21.23
C GLU A 88 -10.89 16.21 20.98
N ALA A 89 -11.36 16.28 19.72
CA ALA A 89 -12.46 17.12 19.27
C ALA A 89 -13.36 16.40 18.25
N PRO A 90 -14.11 15.37 18.67
CA PRO A 90 -14.97 14.61 17.77
C PRO A 90 -16.17 15.42 17.28
N THR A 91 -16.50 15.24 16.00
CA THR A 91 -17.77 15.64 15.39
C THR A 91 -18.84 14.56 15.56
N ASP A 92 -20.10 14.87 15.24
CA ASP A 92 -21.18 13.87 15.32
C ASP A 92 -21.05 12.77 14.27
N GLU A 93 -20.36 13.02 13.15
CA GLU A 93 -19.97 11.96 12.21
C GLU A 93 -18.93 11.03 12.83
N ASP A 94 -17.91 11.58 13.51
CA ASP A 94 -16.88 10.78 14.17
C ASP A 94 -17.46 9.91 15.30
N ARG A 95 -18.42 10.43 16.07
CA ARG A 95 -19.10 9.65 17.13
C ARG A 95 -19.89 8.48 16.57
N ARG A 96 -20.46 8.62 15.37
CA ARG A 96 -21.19 7.53 14.69
C ARG A 96 -20.23 6.48 14.12
N TRP A 97 -19.16 6.92 13.48
CA TRP A 97 -18.20 6.03 12.82
C TRP A 97 -17.21 5.36 13.78
N PHE A 98 -16.85 6.05 14.86
CA PHE A 98 -15.84 5.60 15.82
C PHE A 98 -16.33 5.75 17.27
N PRO A 99 -17.43 5.08 17.65
CA PRO A 99 -18.00 5.20 19.00
C PRO A 99 -17.01 4.78 20.09
N ASP A 100 -16.10 3.85 19.77
CA ASP A 100 -15.09 3.34 20.69
C ASP A 100 -13.81 4.19 20.76
N MET A 101 -13.71 5.29 20.02
CA MET A 101 -12.52 6.13 19.94
C MET A 101 -12.81 7.61 20.20
N ALA A 102 -13.96 8.10 19.73
CA ALA A 102 -14.36 9.49 19.84
C ALA A 102 -14.39 9.95 21.31
N GLY A 103 -13.63 11.00 21.63
CA GLY A 103 -13.59 11.57 22.99
C GLY A 103 -12.75 10.79 24.01
N LYS A 104 -12.06 9.72 23.59
CA LYS A 104 -11.12 8.98 24.46
C LYS A 104 -9.70 9.55 24.35
N PRO A 105 -8.78 9.24 25.29
CA PRO A 105 -7.39 9.68 25.20
C PRO A 105 -6.72 9.19 23.90
N TRP A 106 -6.15 10.13 23.13
CA TRP A 106 -5.58 9.83 21.82
C TRP A 106 -4.30 8.98 21.89
N LEU A 107 -3.44 9.22 22.89
CA LEU A 107 -2.13 8.54 22.95
C LEU A 107 -2.25 7.01 23.12
N PRO A 108 -3.07 6.49 24.06
CA PRO A 108 -3.37 5.06 24.13
C PRO A 108 -4.01 4.50 22.86
N MET A 109 -4.83 5.30 22.16
CA MET A 109 -5.44 4.88 20.90
C MET A 109 -4.39 4.73 19.78
N LEU A 110 -3.47 5.68 19.66
CA LEU A 110 -2.38 5.60 18.69
C LEU A 110 -1.43 4.43 18.98
N ASP A 111 -1.08 4.21 20.25
CA ASP A 111 -0.28 3.05 20.66
C ASP A 111 -0.99 1.72 20.35
N HIS A 112 -2.31 1.64 20.60
CA HIS A 112 -3.12 0.47 20.24
C HIS A 112 -3.13 0.21 18.73
N ALA A 113 -3.35 1.26 17.93
CA ALA A 113 -3.31 1.17 16.46
C ALA A 113 -1.95 0.66 15.98
N MET A 114 -0.85 1.24 16.47
CA MET A 114 0.50 0.88 16.06
C MET A 114 0.89 -0.56 16.43
N ARG A 115 0.43 -1.07 17.57
CA ARG A 115 0.80 -2.42 18.05
C ARG A 115 0.03 -3.56 17.41
N ASN A 116 -1.21 -3.32 16.98
CA ASN A 116 -2.16 -4.40 16.70
C ASN A 116 -2.64 -4.44 15.24
N TYR A 117 -2.25 -3.48 14.41
CA TYR A 117 -2.72 -3.37 13.03
C TYR A 117 -1.56 -3.41 12.02
N LYS A 118 -1.92 -3.73 10.78
CA LYS A 118 -1.10 -3.63 9.56
C LYS A 118 -1.80 -2.65 8.60
N ASP A 119 -1.14 -2.18 7.54
CA ASP A 119 -1.65 -1.12 6.65
C ASP A 119 -3.09 -1.35 6.18
N GLU A 120 -3.40 -2.55 5.69
CA GLU A 120 -4.76 -2.95 5.28
C GLU A 120 -5.78 -2.73 6.40
N SER A 121 -5.52 -3.28 7.60
CA SER A 121 -6.46 -3.21 8.72
C SER A 121 -6.45 -1.84 9.38
N PHE A 122 -5.35 -1.09 9.32
CA PHE A 122 -5.26 0.28 9.78
C PHE A 122 -6.16 1.20 8.94
N VAL A 123 -6.05 1.11 7.61
CA VAL A 123 -6.95 1.82 6.68
C VAL A 123 -8.40 1.37 6.90
N GLY A 124 -8.63 0.06 6.97
CA GLY A 124 -9.96 -0.52 7.12
C GLY A 124 -10.68 -0.08 8.40
N GLN A 125 -9.94 0.16 9.49
CA GLN A 125 -10.50 0.49 10.79
C GLN A 125 -10.49 1.98 11.12
N PHE A 126 -9.49 2.75 10.68
CA PHE A 126 -9.27 4.12 11.16
C PHE A 126 -9.44 5.22 10.11
N LEU A 127 -9.59 4.88 8.81
CA LEU A 127 -9.83 5.91 7.80
C LEU A 127 -11.23 6.50 7.95
N SER A 128 -11.33 7.80 8.25
CA SER A 128 -12.60 8.49 8.47
C SER A 128 -13.21 9.05 7.18
N PRO A 129 -14.55 9.19 7.12
CA PRO A 129 -15.22 9.88 6.01
C PRO A 129 -14.71 11.30 5.79
N LYS A 130 -14.43 12.03 6.88
CA LYS A 130 -13.85 13.38 6.82
C LYS A 130 -12.52 13.35 6.08
N LEU A 131 -11.62 12.45 6.45
CA LEU A 131 -10.31 12.36 5.82
C LEU A 131 -10.41 11.93 4.35
N MET A 132 -11.32 11.01 4.02
CA MET A 132 -11.60 10.63 2.63
C MET A 132 -12.02 11.84 1.78
N ARG A 133 -12.84 12.74 2.33
CA ARG A 133 -13.23 14.00 1.67
C ARG A 133 -12.06 14.96 1.55
N ASP A 134 -11.28 15.16 2.61
CA ASP A 134 -10.13 16.08 2.62
C ASP A 134 -9.09 15.67 1.56
N LEU A 135 -8.83 14.36 1.45
CA LEU A 135 -7.94 13.77 0.46
C LEU A 135 -8.58 13.61 -0.93
N ARG A 136 -9.86 13.94 -1.08
CA ARG A 136 -10.66 13.78 -2.31
C ARG A 136 -10.53 12.39 -2.91
N LEU A 137 -10.61 11.36 -2.06
CA LEU A 137 -10.53 9.98 -2.49
C LEU A 137 -11.80 9.59 -3.27
N PHE A 138 -11.62 8.82 -4.33
CA PHE A 138 -12.69 8.23 -5.13
C PHE A 138 -12.29 6.84 -5.58
N SER A 139 -13.28 5.96 -5.76
CA SER A 139 -13.10 4.63 -6.33
C SER A 139 -13.56 4.66 -7.78
N ILE A 140 -12.79 4.04 -8.69
CA ILE A 140 -13.22 3.78 -10.05
C ILE A 140 -13.61 2.31 -10.10
N HIS A 141 -14.88 2.02 -10.36
CA HIS A 141 -15.34 0.67 -10.63
C HIS A 141 -15.16 0.40 -12.13
N ASP A 142 -14.07 -0.29 -12.47
CA ASP A 142 -13.84 -0.77 -13.84
C ASP A 142 -14.56 -2.12 -13.98
N ASP A 143 -15.85 -2.09 -14.30
CA ASP A 143 -16.58 -3.29 -14.70
C ASP A 143 -16.31 -3.55 -16.19
N ALA A 144 -15.61 -4.64 -16.50
CA ALA A 144 -15.26 -5.02 -17.86
C ALA A 144 -16.48 -5.26 -18.79
N GLN A 145 -17.71 -5.25 -18.26
CA GLN A 145 -18.94 -5.29 -19.05
C GLN A 145 -19.57 -3.92 -19.33
N GLN A 146 -19.06 -2.82 -18.76
CA GLN A 146 -19.58 -1.47 -18.98
C GLN A 146 -18.58 -0.62 -19.79
N SER A 147 -19.08 0.06 -20.82
CA SER A 147 -18.27 0.85 -21.76
C SER A 147 -17.86 2.23 -21.21
N GLU A 148 -18.32 2.61 -20.02
CA GLU A 148 -18.05 3.90 -19.40
C GLU A 148 -17.51 3.70 -17.99
N LEU A 149 -16.45 4.45 -17.65
CA LEU A 149 -15.90 4.51 -16.30
C LEU A 149 -16.86 5.31 -15.42
N GLU A 150 -17.74 4.65 -14.69
CA GLU A 150 -18.62 5.31 -13.75
C GLU A 150 -17.80 5.74 -12.52
N VAL A 151 -17.49 7.04 -12.44
CA VAL A 151 -16.97 7.63 -11.21
C VAL A 151 -18.14 7.66 -10.24
N GLY A 152 -18.25 6.61 -9.41
CA GLY A 152 -19.21 6.52 -8.32
C GLY A 152 -18.91 7.60 -7.28
N ALA A 153 -19.26 8.86 -7.57
CA ALA A 153 -19.24 9.95 -6.63
C ALA A 153 -20.46 9.86 -5.70
N ILE A 154 -20.63 8.72 -5.03
CA ILE A 154 -21.67 8.56 -4.01
C ILE A 154 -21.04 8.96 -2.68
N HIS A 155 -21.02 10.26 -2.39
CA HIS A 155 -20.57 10.79 -1.09
C HIS A 155 -21.65 10.63 -0.01
N ASP A 156 -22.17 9.41 0.15
CA ASP A 156 -23.05 9.02 1.24
C ASP A 156 -22.35 8.00 2.17
N GLU A 157 -23.06 7.58 3.22
CA GLU A 157 -22.49 6.68 4.23
C GLU A 157 -22.07 5.31 3.65
N ALA A 158 -22.80 4.81 2.65
CA ALA A 158 -22.47 3.56 1.97
C ALA A 158 -21.21 3.72 1.10
N GLY A 159 -21.11 4.82 0.35
CA GLY A 159 -19.95 5.09 -0.49
C GLY A 159 -18.65 5.27 0.29
N TYR A 160 -18.67 5.85 1.50
CA TYR A 160 -17.48 5.89 2.35
C TYR A 160 -17.04 4.52 2.85
N ALA A 161 -17.98 3.62 3.16
CA ALA A 161 -17.66 2.27 3.59
C ALA A 161 -17.02 1.47 2.44
N GLU A 162 -17.56 1.59 1.23
CA GLU A 162 -17.01 0.97 0.03
C GLU A 162 -15.63 1.53 -0.32
N LEU A 163 -15.45 2.85 -0.28
CA LEU A 163 -14.18 3.52 -0.54
C LEU A 163 -13.10 3.08 0.46
N ARG A 164 -13.44 3.00 1.75
CA ARG A 164 -12.55 2.49 2.79
C ARG A 164 -12.15 1.05 2.52
N SER A 165 -13.12 0.20 2.18
CA SER A 165 -12.87 -1.21 1.89
C SER A 165 -12.00 -1.37 0.64
N ALA A 166 -12.24 -0.57 -0.40
CA ALA A 166 -11.46 -0.59 -1.64
C ALA A 166 -10.01 -0.17 -1.39
N LEU A 167 -9.77 0.90 -0.63
CA LEU A 167 -8.43 1.35 -0.30
C LEU A 167 -7.72 0.38 0.64
N SER A 168 -8.41 -0.17 1.63
CA SER A 168 -7.87 -1.20 2.53
C SER A 168 -7.33 -2.40 1.72
N LEU A 169 -8.11 -2.89 0.75
CA LEU A 169 -7.70 -3.99 -0.13
C LEU A 169 -6.48 -3.65 -1.02
N GLN A 170 -6.28 -2.38 -1.40
CA GLN A 170 -5.06 -1.98 -2.12
C GLN A 170 -3.80 -2.13 -1.27
N TYR A 171 -3.90 -2.11 0.06
CA TYR A 171 -2.78 -2.35 0.97
C TYR A 171 -2.63 -3.82 1.38
N ASP A 172 -3.50 -4.71 0.92
CA ASP A 172 -3.32 -6.14 1.10
C ASP A 172 -2.23 -6.67 0.14
N LEU A 173 -1.08 -7.07 0.71
CA LEU A 173 0.02 -7.67 -0.03
C LEU A 173 -0.39 -8.93 -0.80
N GLY A 174 -1.36 -9.70 -0.30
CA GLY A 174 -1.86 -10.89 -1.00
C GLY A 174 -2.56 -10.55 -2.33
N THR A 175 -3.03 -9.31 -2.46
CA THR A 175 -3.68 -8.76 -3.65
C THR A 175 -2.68 -8.09 -4.62
N HIS A 176 -1.50 -7.68 -4.13
CA HIS A 176 -0.46 -6.98 -4.90
C HIS A 176 0.67 -7.87 -5.41
N GLU A 177 1.00 -8.96 -4.70
CA GLU A 177 2.07 -9.86 -5.14
C GLU A 177 1.54 -10.89 -6.15
N PRO A 178 2.16 -11.01 -7.34
CA PRO A 178 1.76 -12.02 -8.30
C PRO A 178 2.01 -13.41 -7.72
N ASN A 179 0.96 -14.24 -7.73
CA ASN A 179 1.06 -15.63 -7.26
C ASN A 179 1.81 -16.47 -8.29
N ILE A 180 3.13 -16.56 -8.12
CA ILE A 180 4.02 -17.35 -8.97
C ILE A 180 4.61 -18.50 -8.15
N GLN A 181 4.42 -19.72 -8.64
CA GLN A 181 4.90 -20.94 -7.97
C GLN A 181 5.85 -21.71 -8.87
N VAL A 182 6.79 -22.43 -8.27
CA VAL A 182 7.58 -23.43 -9.00
C VAL A 182 6.66 -24.60 -9.27
N TRP A 183 6.32 -24.80 -10.55
CA TRP A 183 5.41 -25.85 -10.97
C TRP A 183 6.15 -27.15 -11.28
N ASN A 184 7.26 -27.05 -12.01
CA ASN A 184 8.05 -28.21 -12.38
C ASN A 184 9.50 -27.84 -12.71
N VAL A 185 10.38 -28.83 -12.76
CA VAL A 185 11.76 -28.71 -13.25
C VAL A 185 12.03 -29.88 -14.19
N ASN A 186 12.55 -29.59 -15.39
CA ASN A 186 12.92 -30.64 -16.36
C ASN A 186 14.22 -31.35 -15.97
N LEU A 187 14.18 -32.16 -14.92
CA LEU A 187 15.36 -32.84 -14.36
C LEU A 187 16.03 -33.85 -15.32
N LYS A 188 15.29 -34.36 -16.30
CA LYS A 188 15.78 -35.37 -17.26
C LYS A 188 16.29 -34.77 -18.58
N GLY A 189 16.14 -33.47 -18.77
CA GLY A 189 16.53 -32.78 -20.01
C GLY A 189 17.39 -31.55 -19.73
N ASP A 190 16.93 -30.41 -20.24
CA ASP A 190 17.63 -29.12 -20.21
C ASP A 190 17.61 -28.41 -18.85
N ARG A 191 17.02 -29.03 -17.82
CA ARG A 191 16.87 -28.47 -16.47
C ARG A 191 16.09 -27.17 -16.44
N THR A 192 15.24 -26.95 -17.44
CA THR A 192 14.38 -25.76 -17.47
C THR A 192 13.44 -25.73 -16.27
N LEU A 193 13.41 -24.60 -15.59
CA LEU A 193 12.49 -24.31 -14.49
C LEU A 193 11.17 -23.82 -15.06
N ILE A 194 10.06 -24.46 -14.68
CA ILE A 194 8.72 -24.07 -15.06
C ILE A 194 8.06 -23.38 -13.87
N LEU A 195 7.77 -22.10 -14.04
CA LEU A 195 7.03 -21.26 -13.11
C LEU A 195 5.59 -21.14 -13.59
N ARG A 196 4.65 -21.10 -12.65
CA ARG A 196 3.23 -20.92 -12.94
C ARG A 196 2.68 -19.70 -12.19
N HIS A 197 2.13 -18.77 -12.94
CA HIS A 197 1.40 -17.60 -12.47
C HIS A 197 -0.10 -17.89 -12.46
N THR A 198 -0.76 -17.65 -11.33
CA THR A 198 -2.23 -17.66 -11.22
C THR A 198 -2.72 -16.22 -11.01
N PRO A 199 -3.40 -15.61 -12.01
CA PRO A 199 -3.90 -14.24 -11.91
C PRO A 199 -4.89 -14.08 -10.75
N TYR A 200 -4.68 -13.06 -9.93
CA TYR A 200 -5.69 -12.60 -8.99
C TYR A 200 -6.61 -11.59 -9.70
N ARG A 201 -7.93 -11.84 -9.70
CA ARG A 201 -8.94 -11.02 -10.39
C ARG A 201 -8.58 -10.72 -11.86
N ASN A 202 -8.05 -11.71 -12.58
CA ASN A 202 -7.62 -11.58 -13.98
C ASN A 202 -6.57 -10.48 -14.24
N ARG A 203 -5.86 -9.99 -13.22
CA ARG A 203 -4.78 -9.02 -13.41
C ARG A 203 -3.59 -9.68 -14.11
N PRO A 204 -3.14 -9.20 -15.29
CA PRO A 204 -1.99 -9.73 -15.98
C PRO A 204 -0.68 -9.30 -15.29
N LEU A 205 0.41 -10.00 -15.59
CA LEU A 205 1.76 -9.54 -15.24
C LEU A 205 2.15 -8.34 -16.11
N GLY A 206 2.93 -7.42 -15.55
CA GLY A 206 3.36 -6.19 -16.24
C GLY A 206 4.45 -6.41 -17.29
N ASP A 207 4.80 -5.35 -18.02
CA ASP A 207 5.74 -5.41 -19.16
C ASP A 207 7.19 -5.78 -18.75
N SER A 208 7.53 -5.58 -17.48
CA SER A 208 8.84 -5.96 -16.92
C SER A 208 9.02 -7.47 -16.71
N THR A 209 7.97 -8.27 -16.95
CA THR A 209 7.98 -9.73 -16.71
C THR A 209 9.18 -10.42 -17.34
N LEU A 210 9.49 -10.11 -18.60
CA LEU A 210 10.59 -10.76 -19.32
C LEU A 210 11.96 -10.39 -18.73
N GLU A 211 12.16 -9.14 -18.32
CA GLU A 211 13.42 -8.69 -17.70
C GLU A 211 13.63 -9.36 -16.33
N VAL A 212 12.57 -9.46 -15.52
CA VAL A 212 12.63 -10.21 -14.25
C VAL A 212 12.97 -11.67 -14.50
N LEU A 213 12.35 -12.29 -15.51
CA LEU A 213 12.58 -13.69 -15.86
C LEU A 213 14.03 -13.95 -16.30
N LYS A 214 14.68 -12.99 -16.97
CA LYS A 214 16.11 -13.06 -17.31
C LYS A 214 17.00 -13.13 -16.07
N HIS A 215 16.67 -12.38 -15.01
CA HIS A 215 17.39 -12.46 -13.75
C HIS A 215 17.16 -13.81 -13.05
N THR A 216 15.94 -14.35 -13.11
CA THR A 216 15.65 -15.70 -12.61
C THR A 216 16.48 -16.76 -13.34
N ALA A 217 16.54 -16.70 -14.67
CA ALA A 217 17.35 -17.61 -15.47
C ALA A 217 18.85 -17.51 -15.15
N ARG A 218 19.36 -16.29 -14.95
CA ARG A 218 20.75 -16.07 -14.51
C ARG A 218 21.05 -16.71 -13.15
N LEU A 219 20.12 -16.62 -12.20
CA LEU A 219 20.28 -17.21 -10.87
C LEU A 219 20.12 -18.74 -10.89
N TRP A 220 19.24 -19.25 -11.75
CA TRP A 220 18.99 -20.68 -11.90
C TRP A 220 20.10 -21.40 -12.68
N GLY A 221 20.70 -20.73 -13.66
CA GLY A 221 21.76 -21.26 -14.52
C GLY A 221 21.27 -22.03 -15.74
N PHE A 222 19.96 -22.28 -15.87
CA PHE A 222 19.33 -22.95 -17.01
C PHE A 222 18.13 -22.15 -17.52
N GLY A 223 17.44 -22.67 -18.54
CA GLY A 223 16.23 -22.04 -19.07
C GLY A 223 15.14 -21.86 -18.00
N VAL A 224 14.31 -20.84 -18.17
CA VAL A 224 13.15 -20.59 -17.33
C VAL A 224 11.94 -20.30 -18.21
N ARG A 225 10.84 -21.00 -17.94
CA ARG A 225 9.53 -20.78 -18.57
C ARG A 225 8.55 -20.32 -17.50
N LEU A 226 7.75 -19.30 -17.83
CA LEU A 226 6.67 -18.80 -17.00
C LEU A 226 5.35 -18.96 -17.74
N GLU A 227 4.43 -19.73 -17.16
CA GLU A 227 3.09 -19.98 -17.66
C GLU A 227 2.08 -19.20 -16.81
N SER A 228 1.29 -18.31 -17.42
CA SER A 228 0.12 -17.73 -16.76
C SER A 228 -1.11 -18.56 -17.10
N VAL A 229 -1.80 -19.09 -16.10
CA VAL A 229 -2.98 -19.95 -16.27
C VAL A 229 -4.25 -19.29 -15.74
N ASN A 230 -5.40 -19.53 -16.37
CA ASN A 230 -6.69 -19.06 -15.85
C ASN A 230 -7.18 -19.94 -14.67
N ALA A 231 -8.35 -19.62 -14.11
CA ALA A 231 -8.95 -20.40 -13.02
C ALA A 231 -9.30 -21.86 -13.40
N ALA A 232 -9.49 -22.15 -14.69
CA ALA A 232 -9.71 -23.50 -15.22
C ALA A 232 -8.40 -24.28 -15.45
N GLY A 233 -7.24 -23.63 -15.32
CA GLY A 233 -5.92 -24.20 -15.55
C GLY A 233 -5.43 -24.08 -17.01
N ASP A 234 -6.17 -23.40 -17.88
CA ASP A 234 -5.76 -23.19 -19.27
C ASP A 234 -4.67 -22.13 -19.36
N LEU A 235 -3.71 -22.35 -20.25
CA LEU A 235 -2.63 -21.41 -20.52
C LEU A 235 -3.16 -20.16 -21.22
N VAL A 236 -2.99 -19.01 -20.57
CA VAL A 236 -3.37 -17.69 -21.10
C VAL A 236 -2.19 -17.02 -21.81
N ARG A 237 -1.00 -17.12 -21.23
CA ARG A 237 0.22 -16.50 -21.78
C ARG A 237 1.46 -17.24 -21.29
N GLU A 238 2.48 -17.30 -22.13
CA GLU A 238 3.77 -17.92 -21.82
C GLU A 238 4.92 -16.93 -22.08
N TRP A 239 5.92 -16.97 -21.21
CA TRP A 239 7.21 -16.32 -21.43
C TRP A 239 8.32 -17.35 -21.25
N SER A 240 9.36 -17.27 -22.08
CA SER A 240 10.52 -18.16 -21.99
C SER A 240 11.82 -17.39 -22.10
N VAL A 241 12.76 -17.70 -21.23
CA VAL A 241 14.15 -17.25 -21.33
C VAL A 241 15.04 -18.47 -21.44
N ALA A 242 15.86 -18.52 -22.50
CA ALA A 242 16.86 -19.57 -22.65
C ALA A 242 17.94 -19.45 -21.57
N GLY A 243 18.51 -20.59 -21.16
CA GLY A 243 19.67 -20.58 -20.26
C GLY A 243 20.84 -19.85 -20.91
N ALA A 244 21.66 -19.17 -20.11
CA ALA A 244 22.92 -18.63 -20.62
C ALA A 244 23.75 -19.82 -21.13
N SER A 245 24.03 -19.84 -22.42
CA SER A 245 25.01 -20.76 -22.99
C SER A 245 26.33 -20.51 -22.25
N SER A 246 26.82 -21.54 -21.57
CA SER A 246 28.18 -21.58 -21.04
C SER A 246 29.22 -21.37 -22.13
#